data_AF-A0A257PFY8-F1
#
_entry.id   AF-A0A257PFY8-F1
#
_cell.length_a   1.000
_cell.length_b   1.000
_cell.length_c   1.000
_cell.angle_alpha   90.00
_cell.angle_beta   90.00
_cell.angle_gamma   90.00
#
_symmetry.space_group_name_H-M   'P 1'
#
loop_
_entity.id
_entity.type
_entity.pdbx_description
1 polymer ?
#
loop_
_entity_poly.entity_id
_entity_poly.type
_entity_poly.pdbx_seq_one_letter_code
_entity_poly.pdbx_strand_id
1 'polypeptide(L)' 'MARTLVFLLTEDWFFASHFWARGLAAKAAGWRVVLVARESEATARIRASGIEVVPVAFIRRRLNPFAEL' A
#
# COMPACT_ATOMS: atom_id res chain seq x y z
N MET A 1 9.77 -19.96 8.00
CA MET A 1 9.87 -18.97 6.90
C MET A 1 8.88 -17.85 7.18
N ALA A 2 9.31 -16.59 7.21
CA ALA A 2 8.40 -15.46 7.38
C ALA A 2 7.57 -15.26 6.10
N ARG A 3 6.24 -15.25 6.22
CA ARG A 3 5.34 -15.05 5.08
C ARG A 3 5.21 -13.56 4.78
N THR A 4 5.10 -13.22 3.49
CA THR A 4 4.92 -11.84 3.05
C THR A 4 3.47 -11.64 2.60
N LEU A 5 2.82 -10.60 3.13
CA LEU A 5 1.50 -10.14 2.70
C LEU A 5 1.67 -8.82 1.94
N VAL A 6 1.24 -8.80 0.68
CA VAL A 6 1.27 -7.61 -0.15
C VAL A 6 -0.15 -7.07 -0.32
N PHE A 7 -0.33 -5.79 0.03
CA PHE A 7 -1.50 -5.01 -0.34
C PHE A 7 -1.15 -4.24 -1.61
N LEU A 8 -1.70 -4.65 -2.75
CA LEU A 8 -1.60 -3.92 -4.01
C LEU A 8 -2.83 -3.05 -4.17
N LEU A 9 -2.67 -1.74 -4.01
CA LEU A 9 -3.75 -0.77 -4.05
C LEU A 9 -3.32 0.42 -4.87
N THR A 10 -4.28 1.16 -5.41
CA THR A 10 -3.93 2.33 -6.21
C THR A 10 -3.43 3.48 -5.36
N GLU A 11 -3.96 3.62 -4.14
CA GLU A 11 -3.72 4.75 -3.25
C GLU A 11 -3.54 4.27 -1.80
N ASP A 12 -2.60 4.88 -1.08
CA ASP A 12 -2.29 4.55 0.31
C ASP A 12 -3.36 5.02 1.33
N TRP A 13 -4.07 6.11 1.07
CA TRP A 13 -5.16 6.58 1.93
C TRP A 13 -6.32 5.58 1.98
N PHE A 14 -6.52 4.80 0.91
CA PHE A 14 -7.53 3.75 0.87
C PHE A 14 -7.14 2.61 1.82
N PHE A 15 -5.86 2.26 1.85
CA PHE A 15 -5.33 1.33 2.83
C PHE A 15 -5.54 1.84 4.26
N ALA A 16 -5.19 3.09 4.52
CA ALA A 16 -5.30 3.69 5.85
C ALA A 16 -6.75 3.77 6.37
N SER A 17 -7.73 3.87 5.47
CA SER A 17 -9.16 3.94 5.84
C SER A 17 -9.85 2.58 5.93
N HIS A 18 -9.49 1.60 5.09
CA HIS A 18 -10.25 0.34 4.96
C HIS A 18 -9.48 -0.91 5.43
N PHE A 19 -8.15 -0.88 5.35
CA PHE A 19 -7.30 -2.05 5.58
C PHE A 19 -6.29 -1.88 6.70
N TRP A 20 -6.29 -0.74 7.38
CA TRP A 20 -5.41 -0.45 8.51
C TRP A 20 -5.38 -1.58 9.55
N ALA A 21 -6.54 -1.96 10.07
CA ALA A 21 -6.64 -3.02 11.07
C ALA A 21 -6.12 -4.38 10.57
N ARG A 22 -6.33 -4.70 9.28
CA ARG A 22 -5.87 -5.95 8.67
C ARG A 22 -4.34 -5.97 8.53
N GLY A 23 -3.74 -4.86 8.11
CA GLY A 23 -2.28 -4.73 8.02
C GLY A 23 -1.60 -4.84 9.38
N LEU A 24 -2.15 -4.18 10.41
CA LEU A 24 -1.63 -4.27 11.77
C LEU A 24 -1.78 -5.69 12.35
N ALA A 25 -2.91 -6.35 12.12
CA ALA A 25 -3.10 -7.73 12.58
C ALA A 25 -2.10 -8.69 11.92
N ALA A 26 -1.84 -8.55 10.61
CA ALA A 26 -0.83 -9.35 9.92
C ALA A 26 0.59 -9.08 10.45
N LYS A 27 0.94 -7.82 10.72
CA LYS A 27 2.19 -7.45 11.39
C LYS A 27 2.32 -8.10 12.76
N ALA A 28 1.28 -8.02 13.59
CA ALA A 28 1.25 -8.63 14.92
C ALA A 28 1.37 -10.17 14.85
N ALA A 29 0.86 -10.79 13.79
CA ALA A 29 1.04 -12.22 13.51
C ALA A 29 2.43 -12.58 12.96
N GLY A 30 3.37 -11.63 12.87
CA GLY A 30 4.75 -11.86 12.45
C GLY A 30 4.97 -11.87 10.93
N TRP A 31 4.03 -11.37 10.14
CA TRP A 31 4.18 -11.30 8.69
C TRP A 31 4.98 -10.06 8.30
N ARG A 32 5.75 -10.16 7.19
CA ARG A 32 6.22 -8.97 6.48
C ARG A 32 5.02 -8.40 5.73
N VAL A 33 4.64 -7.17 6.04
CA VAL A 33 3.51 -6.49 5.38
C VAL A 33 4.04 -5.38 4.50
N VAL A 34 3.69 -5.44 3.22
CA VAL A 34 4.12 -4.49 2.19
C VAL A 34 2.88 -3.88 1.54
N LEU A 35 2.81 -2.56 1.51
CA LEU A 35 1.83 -1.80 0.74
C LEU A 35 2.48 -1.29 -0.53
N VAL A 36 1.95 -1.69 -1.68
CA VAL A 36 2.33 -1.18 -2.99
C VAL A 36 1.21 -0.23 -3.44
N ALA A 37 1.48 1.07 -3.42
CA ALA A 37 0.48 2.08 -3.75
C ALA A 37 1.10 3.42 -4.12
N ARG A 38 0.29 4.33 -4.68
CA ARG A 38 0.66 5.75 -4.78
C ARG A 38 0.68 6.36 -3.38
N GLU A 39 1.73 7.11 -3.08
CA GLU A 39 1.90 7.80 -1.80
C GLU A 39 1.03 9.07 -1.71
N SER A 40 0.56 9.33 -0.50
CA SER A 40 -0.09 10.57 -0.07
C SER A 40 0.37 10.94 1.35
N GLU A 41 -0.32 11.89 1.99
CA GLU A 41 -0.10 12.27 3.39
C GLU A 41 -0.25 11.07 4.36
N ALA A 42 -0.99 10.03 3.97
CA ALA A 42 -1.16 8.82 4.78
C ALA A 42 0.13 7.98 4.89
N THR A 43 1.07 8.09 3.95
CA THR A 43 2.28 7.26 3.87
C THR A 43 3.11 7.35 5.14
N ALA A 44 3.30 8.56 5.69
CA ALA A 44 4.10 8.76 6.90
C ALA A 44 3.53 7.96 8.08
N ARG A 45 2.20 8.00 8.26
CA ARG A 45 1.50 7.23 9.29
C ARG A 45 1.61 5.72 9.05
N ILE A 46 1.52 5.27 7.81
CA ILE A 46 1.64 3.84 7.45
C ILE A 46 3.05 3.32 7.72
N ARG A 47 4.10 4.06 7.33
CA ARG A 47 5.49 3.68 7.61
C ARG A 47 5.77 3.64 9.12
N ALA A 48 5.23 4.60 9.88
CA ALA A 48 5.37 4.65 11.33
C ALA A 48 4.76 3.44 12.06
N SER A 49 3.81 2.72 11.45
CA SER A 49 3.25 1.48 12.02
C SER A 49 4.08 0.23 11.71
N GLY A 50 5.24 0.39 11.04
CA GLY A 50 6.13 -0.70 10.67
C GLY A 50 5.67 -1.49 9.44
N ILE A 51 4.72 -0.94 8.66
CA ILE A 51 4.33 -1.44 7.34
C ILE A 51 5.28 -0.84 6.30
N GLU A 52 5.84 -1.70 5.46
CA GLU A 52 6.69 -1.26 4.35
C GLU A 52 5.81 -0.65 3.26
N VAL A 53 6.16 0.54 2.76
CA VAL A 53 5.48 1.16 1.62
C VAL A 53 6.43 1.19 0.44
N VAL A 54 6.01 0.57 -0.66
CA VAL A 54 6.68 0.59 -1.95
C VAL A 54 5.89 1.54 -2.87
N PRO A 55 6.41 2.75 -3.14
CA PRO A 55 5.71 3.73 -3.93
C PRO A 55 5.57 3.26 -5.38
N VAL A 56 4.36 3.34 -5.92
CA VAL A 56 4.10 3.19 -7.36
C VAL A 56 3.27 4.37 -7.83
N ALA A 57 3.75 5.05 -8.88
CA ALA A 57 3.10 6.21 -9.45
C ALA A 57 1.88 5.81 -10.32
N PHE A 58 0.88 5.16 -9.71
CA PHE A 58 -0.35 4.82 -10.40
C PHE A 58 -1.07 6.09 -10.87
N ILE A 59 -1.40 6.15 -12.16
CA ILE A 59 -2.14 7.26 -12.76
C ILE A 59 -3.58 6.81 -12.96
N ARG A 60 -4.51 7.34 -12.17
CA ARG A 60 -5.94 6.99 -12.22
C ARG A 60 -6.79 7.82 -13.18
N ARG A 61 -6.21 8.87 -13.76
CA ARG A 61 -6.93 9.92 -14.50
C ARG A 61 -6.58 9.98 -15.98
N ARG A 62 -5.80 9.02 -16.48
CA ARG A 62 -5.47 8.95 -17.90
C ARG A 62 -5.96 7.63 -18.45
N LEU A 63 -6.56 7.74 -19.63
CA LEU A 63 -6.94 6.69 -20.54
C LEU A 63 -6.42 7.16 -21.90
N ASN A 64 -5.11 7.41 -22.00
CA ASN A 64 -4.53 7.81 -23.26
C ASN A 64 -4.10 6.53 -24.00
N PRO A 65 -4.88 6.08 -25.02
CA PRO A 65 -4.60 4.82 -25.69
C PRO A 65 -3.23 4.79 -26.38
N PHE A 66 -2.61 5.94 -26.66
CA PHE A 66 -1.28 6.01 -27.27
C PHE A 66 -0.14 6.03 -26.26
N ALA A 67 -0.39 6.45 -25.02
CA ALA A 67 0.64 6.52 -23.97
C ALA A 67 0.65 5.26 -23.07
N GLU A 68 -0.36 4.39 -23.21
CA GLU A 68 -0.58 3.21 -22.38
C GLU A 68 -0.44 1.88 -23.15
N LEU A 69 -0.06 1.93 -24.44
CA LEU A 69 0.43 0.80 -25.23
C LEU A 69 1.94 0.60 -25.00
#